data_AF-A0AA51B4Z0-F1
#
_entry.id   AF-A0AA51B4Z0-F1
#
_cell.length_a   1.000
_cell.length_b   1.000
_cell.length_c   1.000
_cell.angle_alpha   90.00
_cell.angle_beta   90.00
_cell.angle_gamma   90.00
#
_symmetry.space_group_name_H-M   'P 1'
#
loop_
_entity.id
_entity.type
_entity.pdbx_description
1 polymer ?
#
loop_
_entity_poly.entity_id
_entity_poly.type
_entity_poly.pdbx_seq_one_letter_code
_entity_poly.pdbx_strand_id
1 'polypeptide(L)'
;MLHLKSIAKSVVPPLKNAVQNEAVNTALRLAPAAANTYCRTYASHEIPDRLKDIPTSANPRFFDMVEYFFHRACQVVEDKLVDDMKSRAPIEEKKKKVAGILQLMQPCDHILEIQFPLRRDSGDYEMILGYRAQHSSHRTPTKGG
;
A
#
# COMPACT_ATOMS: atom_id res chain seq x y z
N MET A 1 18.38 27.25 -46.88
CA MET A 1 18.06 28.66 -47.16
C MET A 1 16.72 28.69 -47.89
N LEU A 2 15.59 28.70 -47.17
CA LEU A 2 14.26 28.73 -47.76
C LEU A 2 13.43 29.85 -47.11
N HIS A 3 12.84 30.62 -48.00
CA HIS A 3 12.23 31.94 -47.89
C HIS A 3 11.10 32.07 -46.86
N LEU A 4 11.17 33.12 -46.05
CA LEU A 4 10.05 33.73 -45.32
C LEU A 4 9.23 34.60 -46.30
N LYS A 5 7.90 34.49 -46.26
CA LYS A 5 7.00 35.56 -46.73
C LYS A 5 5.99 35.88 -45.62
N SER A 6 6.06 37.12 -45.16
CA SER A 6 5.15 37.79 -44.24
C SER A 6 4.19 38.66 -45.05
N ILE A 7 2.87 38.49 -44.89
CA ILE A 7 1.78 39.44 -45.21
C ILE A 7 0.57 38.98 -44.36
N ALA A 8 -0.23 39.75 -43.61
CA ALA A 8 -0.22 41.12 -43.13
C ALA A 8 -1.17 41.18 -41.91
N LYS A 9 -0.93 42.12 -40.99
CA LYS A 9 -1.83 42.47 -39.89
C LYS A 9 -2.98 43.33 -40.41
N SER A 10 -4.20 43.09 -39.93
CA SER A 10 -5.20 44.14 -39.74
C SER A 10 -5.60 44.20 -38.26
N VAL A 11 -5.57 45.42 -37.74
CA VAL A 11 -5.97 45.92 -36.40
C VAL A 11 -7.17 46.84 -36.72
N VAL A 12 -8.31 46.99 -36.02
CA VAL A 12 -8.68 47.37 -34.62
C VAL A 12 -10.27 47.33 -34.55
N PRO A 13 -11.02 47.63 -33.45
CA PRO A 13 -11.36 46.84 -32.25
C PRO A 13 -12.91 46.82 -31.93
N PRO A 14 -13.44 46.83 -30.67
CA PRO A 14 -14.41 45.82 -30.19
C PRO A 14 -15.84 46.36 -29.95
N LEU A 15 -16.85 45.47 -29.97
CA LEU A 15 -18.16 45.77 -29.41
C LEU A 15 -18.62 44.67 -28.45
N LYS A 16 -18.95 45.14 -27.25
CA LYS A 16 -19.43 44.43 -26.07
C LYS A 16 -20.71 43.66 -26.39
N ASN A 17 -20.85 42.46 -25.84
CA ASN A 17 -22.15 41.94 -25.39
C ASN A 17 -21.93 40.96 -24.25
N ALA A 18 -21.93 41.53 -23.05
CA ALA A 18 -21.95 40.82 -21.78
C ALA A 18 -23.39 40.38 -21.49
N VAL A 19 -23.82 39.21 -21.97
CA VAL A 19 -25.08 38.57 -21.52
C VAL A 19 -25.03 37.02 -21.47
N GLN A 20 -24.00 36.34 -22.01
CA GLN A 20 -24.06 34.87 -22.14
C GLN A 20 -23.29 34.04 -21.09
N ASN A 21 -22.76 34.64 -20.02
CA ASN A 21 -21.90 33.94 -19.05
C ASN A 21 -22.60 33.39 -17.78
N GLU A 22 -23.92 33.56 -17.64
CA GLU A 22 -24.67 33.07 -16.47
C GLU A 22 -25.08 31.59 -16.59
N ALA A 23 -25.33 31.10 -17.82
CA ALA A 23 -25.82 29.72 -18.04
C ALA A 23 -24.70 28.66 -18.00
N VAL A 24 -23.46 29.02 -18.32
CA VAL A 24 -22.33 28.07 -18.36
C VAL A 24 -21.78 27.76 -16.97
N ASN A 25 -21.88 28.72 -16.04
CA ASN A 25 -21.41 28.56 -14.66
C ASN A 25 -22.41 27.86 -13.74
N THR A 26 -23.69 27.81 -14.13
CA THR A 26 -24.74 27.12 -13.35
C THR A 26 -24.81 25.63 -13.68
N ALA A 27 -24.35 25.21 -14.87
CA ALA A 27 -24.23 23.80 -15.25
C ALA A 27 -23.01 23.09 -14.64
N LEU A 28 -22.00 23.83 -14.16
CA LEU A 28 -20.79 23.25 -13.57
C LEU A 28 -20.91 22.88 -12.07
N ARG A 29 -22.04 23.21 -11.42
CA ARG A 29 -22.26 22.98 -9.98
C ARG A 29 -23.09 21.73 -9.65
N LEU A 30 -23.48 20.94 -10.65
CA LEU A 30 -24.20 19.67 -10.48
C LEU A 30 -23.38 18.44 -10.90
N ALA A 31 -22.06 18.58 -10.99
CA ALA A 31 -21.19 17.41 -11.08
C ALA A 31 -21.18 16.69 -9.72
N PRO A 32 -21.44 15.37 -9.67
CA PRO A 32 -21.37 14.64 -8.43
C PRO A 32 -19.95 14.74 -7.87
N ALA A 33 -19.82 14.77 -6.55
CA ALA A 33 -18.57 14.61 -5.81
C ALA A 33 -17.94 13.22 -6.00
N ALA A 34 -17.89 12.73 -7.24
CA ALA A 34 -17.45 11.41 -7.67
C ALA A 34 -16.21 11.48 -8.57
N ALA A 35 -15.48 12.61 -8.56
CA ALA A 35 -14.28 12.82 -9.38
C ALA A 35 -13.00 13.01 -8.54
N ASN A 36 -12.99 12.51 -7.29
CA ASN A 36 -11.75 12.37 -6.51
C ASN A 36 -11.36 10.90 -6.30
N THR A 37 -11.72 10.04 -7.25
CA THR A 37 -10.94 8.83 -7.57
C THR A 37 -9.61 9.28 -8.17
N TYR A 38 -8.68 9.76 -7.33
CA TYR A 38 -7.28 9.79 -7.69
C TYR A 38 -6.87 8.35 -8.03
N CYS A 39 -6.76 8.07 -9.33
CA CYS A 39 -5.81 7.13 -9.92
C CYS A 39 -5.62 5.80 -9.16
N ARG A 40 -6.52 4.82 -9.33
CA ARG A 40 -6.16 3.41 -9.06
C ARG A 40 -5.18 2.97 -10.16
N THR A 41 -3.89 3.00 -9.90
CA THR A 41 -2.90 2.59 -10.89
C THR A 41 -1.80 1.73 -10.26
N TYR A 42 -1.92 0.41 -10.47
CA TYR A 42 -0.87 -0.61 -10.46
C TYR A 42 -0.54 -1.41 -9.19
N ALA A 43 -1.32 -1.35 -8.11
CA ALA A 43 -1.17 -2.31 -7.02
C ALA A 43 -1.48 -3.75 -7.51
N SER A 44 -0.45 -4.44 -7.98
CA SER A 44 -0.50 -5.83 -8.46
C SER A 44 -0.53 -6.84 -7.31
N HIS A 45 -0.40 -6.37 -6.07
CA HIS A 45 -0.41 -7.25 -4.91
C HIS A 45 -1.77 -7.92 -4.69
N GLU A 46 -1.82 -9.22 -4.92
CA GLU A 46 -2.99 -10.04 -4.68
C GLU A 46 -2.95 -10.66 -3.28
N ILE A 47 -4.11 -10.69 -2.61
CA ILE A 47 -4.27 -11.40 -1.35
C ILE A 47 -4.36 -12.90 -1.68
N PRO A 48 -3.53 -13.77 -1.04
CA PRO A 48 -3.59 -15.20 -1.22
C PRO A 48 -5.00 -15.78 -1.01
N ASP A 49 -5.39 -16.80 -1.78
CA ASP A 49 -6.72 -17.40 -1.72
C ASP A 49 -7.10 -17.90 -0.32
N ARG A 50 -6.11 -18.42 0.43
CA ARG A 50 -6.24 -18.84 1.84
C ARG A 50 -6.80 -17.75 2.76
N LEU A 51 -6.59 -16.48 2.43
CA LEU A 51 -6.87 -15.35 3.33
C LEU A 51 -8.13 -14.57 2.94
N LYS A 52 -8.83 -14.95 1.86
CA LYS A 52 -9.97 -14.18 1.32
C LYS A 52 -11.22 -14.26 2.21
N ASP A 53 -11.36 -15.33 2.97
CA ASP A 53 -12.49 -15.63 3.87
C ASP A 53 -12.34 -15.01 5.27
N ILE A 54 -11.12 -14.64 5.65
CA ILE A 54 -10.76 -14.00 6.92
C ILE A 54 -11.69 -12.85 7.34
N PRO A 55 -12.04 -11.86 6.49
CA PRO A 55 -12.89 -10.73 6.92
C PRO A 55 -14.32 -11.14 7.32
N THR A 56 -14.80 -12.29 6.85
CA THR A 56 -16.16 -12.78 7.14
C THR A 56 -16.15 -13.85 8.25
N SER A 57 -15.02 -14.49 8.47
CA SER A 57 -14.87 -15.54 9.47
C SER A 57 -15.03 -14.99 10.89
N ALA A 58 -15.82 -15.66 11.72
CA ALA A 58 -16.05 -15.24 13.11
C ALA A 58 -14.85 -15.52 14.03
N ASN A 59 -14.00 -16.50 13.68
CA ASN A 59 -12.82 -16.87 14.48
C ASN A 59 -11.68 -17.42 13.60
N PRO A 60 -11.02 -16.56 12.79
CA PRO A 60 -9.87 -16.95 11.99
C PRO A 60 -8.65 -17.26 12.87
N ARG A 61 -7.68 -18.01 12.33
CA ARG A 61 -6.38 -18.17 12.99
C ARG A 61 -5.74 -16.80 13.17
N PHE A 62 -5.19 -16.55 14.36
CA PHE A 62 -4.64 -15.23 14.70
C PHE A 62 -3.55 -14.77 13.72
N PHE A 63 -2.63 -15.65 13.35
CA PHE A 63 -1.57 -15.33 12.38
C PHE A 63 -2.16 -14.99 10.99
N ASP A 64 -3.09 -15.80 10.49
CA ASP A 64 -3.75 -15.59 9.19
C ASP A 64 -4.51 -14.25 9.17
N MET A 65 -5.14 -13.87 10.28
CA MET A 65 -5.82 -12.58 10.41
C MET A 65 -4.85 -11.40 10.29
N VAL A 66 -3.70 -11.44 10.98
CA VAL A 66 -2.68 -10.39 10.90
C VAL A 66 -2.06 -10.35 9.50
N GLU A 67 -1.83 -11.50 8.90
CA GLU A 67 -1.32 -11.63 7.53
C GLU A 67 -2.28 -11.01 6.51
N TYR A 68 -3.59 -11.21 6.65
CA TYR A 68 -4.59 -10.55 5.82
C TYR A 68 -4.48 -9.02 5.87
N PHE A 69 -4.34 -8.44 7.08
CA PHE A 69 -4.17 -6.99 7.22
C PHE A 69 -2.87 -6.49 6.58
N PHE A 70 -1.80 -7.28 6.64
CA PHE A 70 -0.56 -6.98 5.94
C PHE A 70 -0.77 -6.92 4.42
N HIS A 71 -1.38 -7.95 3.80
CA HIS A 71 -1.65 -7.93 2.36
C HIS A 71 -2.60 -6.78 1.96
N ARG A 72 -3.58 -6.47 2.82
CA ARG A 72 -4.47 -5.33 2.59
C ARG A 72 -3.74 -4.00 2.61
N ALA A 73 -2.75 -3.84 3.50
CA ALA A 73 -1.90 -2.66 3.53
C ALA A 73 -1.00 -2.57 2.29
N CYS A 74 -0.40 -3.68 1.85
CA CYS A 74 0.42 -3.73 0.64
C CYS A 74 -0.34 -3.20 -0.59
N GLN A 75 -1.61 -3.58 -0.76
CA GLN A 75 -2.47 -3.06 -1.85
C GLN A 75 -2.62 -1.54 -1.88
N VAL A 76 -2.45 -0.87 -0.73
CA VAL A 76 -2.61 0.59 -0.62
C VAL A 76 -1.28 1.31 -0.79
N VAL A 77 -0.18 0.72 -0.31
CA VAL A 77 1.12 1.41 -0.22
C VAL A 77 2.09 1.07 -1.37
N GLU A 78 1.87 -0.02 -2.10
CA GLU A 78 2.81 -0.52 -3.12
C GLU A 78 3.17 0.55 -4.17
N ASP A 79 2.18 1.22 -4.75
CA ASP A 79 2.39 2.25 -5.77
C ASP A 79 3.28 3.39 -5.25
N LYS A 80 2.97 3.86 -4.03
CA LYS A 80 3.75 4.92 -3.38
C LYS A 80 5.18 4.48 -3.06
N LEU A 81 5.38 3.24 -2.64
CA LEU A 81 6.71 2.71 -2.35
C LEU A 81 7.57 2.63 -3.63
N VAL A 82 6.97 2.29 -4.77
CA VAL A 82 7.67 2.26 -6.06
C VAL A 82 8.08 3.67 -6.50
N ASP A 83 7.21 4.66 -6.31
CA ASP A 83 7.46 6.06 -6.62
C ASP A 83 8.55 6.67 -5.73
N ASP A 84 8.52 6.38 -4.42
CA ASP A 84 9.47 6.92 -3.43
C ASP A 84 10.87 6.29 -3.56
N MET A 85 11.03 5.19 -4.29
CA MET A 85 12.33 4.54 -4.46
C MET A 85 13.30 5.35 -5.34
N LYS A 86 14.35 5.85 -4.67
CA LYS A 86 15.49 6.57 -5.24
C LYS A 86 16.49 5.67 -5.98
N SER A 87 16.00 4.82 -6.88
CA SER A 87 16.83 4.00 -7.79
C SER A 87 16.78 4.55 -9.22
N ARG A 88 17.89 4.44 -9.96
CA ARG A 88 17.97 4.72 -11.41
C ARG A 88 17.44 3.55 -12.27
N ALA A 89 17.10 2.44 -11.63
CA ALA A 89 16.55 1.26 -12.29
C ALA A 89 15.21 1.54 -12.99
N PRO A 90 14.85 0.76 -14.03
CA PRO A 90 13.53 0.83 -14.64
C PRO A 90 12.41 0.53 -13.64
N ILE A 91 11.22 1.08 -13.88
CA ILE A 91 10.06 0.98 -12.98
C ILE A 91 9.69 -0.49 -12.70
N GLU A 92 9.83 -1.38 -13.68
CA GLU A 92 9.53 -2.80 -13.50
C GLU A 92 10.48 -3.51 -12.52
N GLU A 93 11.76 -3.13 -12.52
CA GLU A 93 12.71 -3.65 -11.53
C GLU A 93 12.43 -3.07 -10.14
N LYS A 94 11.98 -1.80 -10.08
CA LYS A 94 11.53 -1.19 -8.83
C LYS A 94 10.36 -1.96 -8.22
N LYS A 95 9.32 -2.28 -9.01
CA LYS A 95 8.18 -3.08 -8.55
C LYS A 95 8.62 -4.43 -7.99
N LYS A 96 9.46 -5.17 -8.73
CA LYS A 96 9.99 -6.47 -8.29
C LYS A 96 10.77 -6.36 -6.97
N LYS A 97 11.56 -5.29 -6.81
CA LYS A 97 12.32 -5.06 -5.58
C LYS A 97 11.41 -4.76 -4.39
N VAL A 98 10.39 -3.91 -4.57
CA VAL A 98 9.41 -3.62 -3.51
C VAL A 98 8.65 -4.89 -3.12
N ALA A 99 8.16 -5.65 -4.10
CA ALA A 99 7.48 -6.92 -3.86
C ALA A 99 8.37 -7.91 -3.08
N GLY A 100 9.65 -8.03 -3.45
CA GLY A 100 10.59 -8.89 -2.74
C GLY A 100 10.86 -8.44 -1.29
N ILE A 101 10.93 -7.14 -1.02
CA ILE A 101 11.07 -6.61 0.35
C ILE A 101 9.81 -6.89 1.18
N LEU A 102 8.62 -6.69 0.60
CA LEU A 102 7.36 -6.99 1.29
C LEU A 102 7.25 -8.48 1.62
N GLN A 103 7.67 -9.37 0.71
CA GLN A 103 7.72 -10.81 0.97
C GLN A 103 8.73 -11.17 2.07
N LEU A 104 9.87 -10.49 2.13
CA LEU A 104 10.86 -10.68 3.20
C LEU A 104 10.32 -10.27 4.57
N MET A 105 9.50 -9.21 4.62
CA MET A 105 8.93 -8.68 5.87
C MET A 105 7.76 -9.53 6.42
N GLN A 106 7.20 -10.43 5.62
CA GLN A 106 5.98 -11.18 5.97
C GLN A 106 6.20 -12.27 7.03
N PRO A 107 7.14 -13.22 6.89
CA PRO A 107 7.32 -14.29 7.88
C PRO A 107 8.08 -13.82 9.13
N CYS A 108 8.04 -14.62 10.20
CA CYS A 108 8.90 -14.41 11.36
C CYS A 108 10.32 -14.92 11.08
N ASP A 109 11.34 -14.10 11.42
CA ASP A 109 12.75 -14.48 11.31
C ASP A 109 13.09 -15.72 12.16
N HIS A 110 12.65 -15.73 13.42
CA HIS A 110 13.00 -16.78 14.38
C HIS A 110 11.81 -17.20 15.24
N ILE A 111 11.63 -18.51 15.43
CA ILE A 111 10.64 -19.07 16.34
C ILE A 111 11.37 -20.09 17.22
N LEU A 112 11.33 -19.86 18.53
CA LEU A 112 11.92 -20.75 19.53
C LEU A 112 10.80 -21.47 20.27
N GLU A 113 10.85 -22.80 20.26
CA GLU A 113 10.06 -23.68 21.10
C GLU A 113 10.99 -24.29 22.15
N ILE A 114 10.61 -24.18 23.43
CA ILE A 114 11.39 -24.69 24.55
C ILE A 114 10.49 -25.57 25.39
N GLN A 115 10.96 -26.78 25.69
CA GLN A 115 10.32 -27.66 26.65
C GLN A 115 11.31 -27.95 27.77
N PHE A 116 10.95 -27.65 29.02
CA PHE A 116 11.83 -27.85 30.17
C PHE A 116 11.07 -28.37 31.40
N PRO A 117 11.69 -29.25 32.22
CA PRO A 117 11.08 -29.71 33.46
C PRO A 117 11.16 -28.63 34.54
N LEU A 118 10.06 -28.42 35.26
CA LEU A 118 9.98 -27.60 36.46
C LEU A 118 9.57 -28.49 37.65
N ARG A 119 10.31 -28.41 38.75
CA ARG A 119 9.89 -29.00 40.01
C ARG A 119 8.94 -28.03 40.73
N ARG A 120 7.72 -28.47 40.99
CA ARG A 120 6.70 -27.71 41.73
C ARG A 120 6.98 -27.74 43.24
N ASP A 121 6.31 -26.85 43.96
CA ASP A 121 6.35 -26.78 45.43
C ASP A 121 5.86 -28.08 46.10
N SER A 122 4.99 -28.85 45.44
CA SER A 122 4.55 -30.18 45.90
C SER A 122 5.66 -31.24 45.85
N GLY A 123 6.75 -30.98 45.11
CA GLY A 123 7.82 -31.92 44.85
C GLY A 123 7.72 -32.65 43.50
N ASP A 124 6.59 -32.57 42.80
CA ASP A 124 6.37 -33.19 41.49
C ASP A 124 7.11 -32.45 40.37
N TYR A 125 7.49 -33.18 39.32
CA TYR A 125 8.06 -32.60 38.10
C TYR A 125 6.96 -32.42 37.04
N GLU A 126 6.90 -31.23 36.47
CA GLU A 126 6.01 -30.88 35.36
C GLU A 126 6.84 -30.42 34.16
N MET A 127 6.50 -30.89 32.96
CA MET A 127 7.10 -30.38 31.73
C MET A 127 6.37 -29.11 31.28
N ILE A 128 7.08 -27.97 31.26
CA ILE A 128 6.55 -26.70 30.75
C ILE A 128 6.96 -26.53 29.30
N LEU A 129 6.00 -26.15 28.47
CA LEU A 129 6.19 -25.78 27.06
C LEU A 129 6.07 -24.27 26.91
N GLY A 130 7.06 -23.65 26.27
CA GLY A 130 7.11 -22.21 26.03
C GLY A 130 7.49 -21.88 24.59
N TYR A 131 7.01 -20.73 24.11
CA TYR A 131 7.27 -20.24 22.75
C TYR A 131 7.75 -18.79 22.78
N ARG A 132 8.70 -18.44 21.91
CA ARG A 132 9.10 -17.05 21.63
C ARG A 132 9.32 -16.86 20.14
N ALA A 133 8.51 -16.03 19.51
CA ALA A 133 8.69 -15.62 18.12
C ALA A 133 9.35 -14.23 18.07
N GLN A 134 10.40 -14.09 17.26
CA GLN A 134 10.99 -12.82 16.87
C GLN A 134 10.61 -12.57 15.41
N HIS A 135 9.71 -11.61 15.19
CA HIS A 135 9.16 -11.38 13.85
C HIS A 135 10.19 -10.75 12.91
N SER A 136 10.90 -9.72 13.37
CA SER A 136 11.87 -9.01 12.54
C SER A 136 13.07 -8.53 13.35
N SER A 137 14.25 -8.65 12.74
CA SER A 137 15.56 -8.22 13.26
C SER A 137 16.07 -6.93 12.61
N HIS A 138 15.25 -6.22 11.82
CA HIS A 138 15.65 -4.97 11.16
C HIS A 138 16.06 -3.85 12.15
N ARG A 139 15.64 -3.96 13.42
CA ARG A 139 16.07 -3.14 14.55
C ARG A 139 16.38 -4.05 15.74
N THR A 140 17.46 -3.74 16.45
CA THR A 140 17.91 -4.48 17.64
C THR A 140 17.92 -3.56 18.87
N PRO A 141 17.52 -4.04 20.06
CA PRO A 141 17.00 -5.39 20.36
C PRO A 141 15.54 -5.58 19.90
N THR A 142 15.11 -6.84 19.73
CA THR A 142 13.70 -7.17 19.47
C THR A 142 12.85 -6.88 20.70
N LYS A 143 11.64 -6.32 20.50
CA LYS A 143 10.71 -5.98 21.58
C LYS A 143 9.46 -6.83 21.49
N GLY A 144 9.08 -7.42 22.61
CA GLY A 144 7.88 -8.22 22.82
C GLY A 144 7.74 -8.51 24.31
N GLY A 145 6.61 -9.09 24.70
CA GLY A 145 6.42 -9.69 26.02
C GLY A 145 7.27 -10.93 26.25
#